data_AF-A0A2D5H884-F1
#
_entry.id   AF-A0A2D5H884-F1
#
_cell.length_a   1.000
_cell.length_b   1.000
_cell.length_c   1.000
_cell.angle_alpha   90.00
_cell.angle_beta   90.00
_cell.angle_gamma   90.00
#
_symmetry.space_group_name_H-M   'P 1'
#
loop_
_entity.id
_entity.type
_entity.pdbx_description
1 polymer ?
#
loop_
_entity_poly.entity_id
_entity_poly.type
_entity_poly.pdbx_seq_one_letter_code
_entity_poly.pdbx_strand_id
1 'polypeptide(L)' 'MAIDTERTFKPINIALLTVSDTRGPEDDTSGDILAQRIKDAGHKLVAR' A
#
# COMPACT_ATOMS: atom_id res chain seq x y z
N MET A 1 -12.57 8.20 21.94
CA MET A 1 -11.30 7.51 22.28
C MET A 1 -10.15 8.39 21.82
N ALA A 2 -9.10 8.55 22.62
CA ALA A 2 -7.88 9.24 22.20
C ALA A 2 -6.87 8.24 21.61
N ILE A 3 -6.08 8.67 20.63
CA ILE A 3 -5.00 7.88 20.04
C ILE A 3 -3.76 8.02 20.94
N ASP A 4 -3.14 6.89 21.29
CA ASP A 4 -1.86 6.82 21.99
C ASP A 4 -0.71 6.99 20.98
N THR A 5 -0.07 8.16 20.99
CA THR A 5 0.98 8.55 20.04
C THR A 5 2.36 8.00 20.40
N GLU A 6 2.53 7.36 21.56
CA GLU A 6 3.82 6.80 22.00
C GLU A 6 4.02 5.35 21.56
N ARG A 7 2.99 4.71 20.99
CA ARG A 7 3.11 3.34 20.49
C ARG A 7 4.09 3.25 19.34
N THR A 8 5.03 2.32 19.46
CA THR A 8 5.96 1.98 18.38
C THR A 8 5.20 1.53 17.15
N PHE A 9 5.49 2.17 16.02
CA PHE A 9 4.98 1.74 14.73
C PHE A 9 5.43 0.31 14.40
N LYS A 10 4.49 -0.55 14.02
CA LYS A 10 4.77 -1.93 13.62
C LYS A 10 4.47 -2.09 12.13
N PRO A 11 5.50 -2.22 11.28
CA PRO A 11 5.28 -2.41 9.85
C PRO A 11 4.63 -3.77 9.60
N ILE A 12 3.62 -3.80 8.73
CA ILE A 12 2.95 -5.02 8.29
C ILE A 12 3.34 -5.36 6.84
N ASN A 13 3.06 -6.59 6.45
CA ASN A 13 3.18 -7.07 5.08
C ASN A 13 1.87 -6.84 4.35
N ILE A 14 1.93 -6.26 3.16
CA ILE A 14 0.77 -5.93 2.32
C ILE A 14 1.00 -6.51 0.93
N ALA A 15 0.02 -7.25 0.43
CA ALA A 15 -0.07 -7.62 -0.98
C ALA A 15 -1.11 -6.70 -1.64
N LEU A 16 -0.78 -6.17 -2.80
CA LEU A 16 -1.64 -5.30 -3.58
C LEU A 16 -2.08 -6.05 -4.84
N LEU A 17 -3.37 -5.97 -5.19
CA LEU A 17 -3.86 -6.50 -6.45
C LEU A 17 -4.76 -5.44 -7.08
N THR A 18 -4.42 -5.03 -8.30
CA THR A 18 -5.30 -4.19 -9.10
C THR A 18 -6.19 -5.08 -9.95
N VAL A 19 -7.50 -4.87 -9.85
CA VAL A 19 -8.48 -5.50 -10.71
C VAL A 19 -9.12 -4.41 -11.57
N SER A 20 -9.02 -4.56 -12.89
CA SER A 20 -9.60 -3.63 -13.86
C SER A 20 -9.99 -4.38 -15.12
N ASP A 21 -11.14 -4.04 -15.69
CA ASP A 21 -11.62 -4.68 -16.91
C ASP A 21 -10.88 -4.17 -18.16
N THR A 22 -10.41 -2.91 -18.13
CA THR A 22 -9.87 -2.21 -19.31
C THR A 22 -8.44 -1.71 -19.15
N ARG A 23 -7.85 -1.78 -17.95
CA ARG A 23 -6.50 -1.28 -17.66
C ARG A 23 -5.57 -2.46 -17.44
N GLY A 24 -4.38 -2.38 -18.00
CA GLY A 24 -3.28 -3.32 -17.80
C GLY A 24 -2.22 -2.76 -16.86
N PRO A 25 -1.06 -3.42 -16.79
CA PRO A 25 0.05 -2.98 -15.92
C PRO A 25 0.63 -1.61 -16.29
N GLU A 26 0.54 -1.21 -17.56
CA GLU A 26 1.12 0.03 -18.09
C GLU A 26 0.33 1.29 -17.75
N ASP A 27 -0.96 1.16 -17.48
CA ASP A 27 -1.88 2.26 -17.13
C ASP A 27 -2.50 2.08 -15.73
N ASP A 28 -1.98 1.14 -14.93
CA ASP A 28 -2.33 0.94 -13.52
C ASP A 28 -1.72 2.00 -12.59
N THR A 29 -2.10 3.26 -12.84
CA THR A 29 -1.71 4.42 -12.04
C THR A 29 -2.20 4.32 -10.58
N SER A 30 -3.34 3.66 -10.35
CA SER A 30 -3.91 3.50 -9.00
C SER A 30 -3.07 2.52 -8.17
N GLY A 31 -2.69 1.39 -8.77
CA GLY A 31 -1.80 0.42 -8.14
C GLY A 31 -0.42 1.01 -7.87
N ASP A 32 0.13 1.82 -8.78
CA ASP A 32 1.41 2.50 -8.57
C ASP A 32 1.35 3.48 -7.38
N ILE A 33 0.30 4.30 -7.32
CA ILE A 33 0.10 5.27 -6.22
C ILE A 33 -0.03 4.52 -4.88
N LEU A 34 -0.80 3.44 -4.83
CA LEU A 34 -1.00 2.66 -3.60
C LEU A 34 0.29 1.95 -3.17
N ALA A 35 1.02 1.36 -4.12
CA ALA A 35 2.31 0.74 -3.87
C ALA A 35 3.32 1.73 -3.26
N GLN A 36 3.35 2.97 -3.77
CA GLN A 36 4.20 4.03 -3.23
C GLN A 36 3.77 4.41 -1.80
N ARG A 37 2.47 4.64 -1.57
CA ARG A 37 1.95 4.99 -0.24
C ARG A 37 2.19 3.93 0.82
N ILE A 38 2.10 2.64 0.45
CA ILE A 38 2.42 1.53 1.35
C ILE A 38 3.86 1.66 1.86
N LYS A 39 4.80 1.93 0.94
CA LYS A 39 6.22 2.07 1.27
C LYS A 39 6.48 3.35 2.07
N ASP A 40 5.89 4.48 1.67
CA ASP A 40 6.04 5.77 2.34
C ASP A 40 5.49 5.77 3.77
N ALA A 41 4.43 5.00 4.00
CA ALA A 41 3.88 4.77 5.33
C ALA A 41 4.76 3.85 6.21
N GLY A 42 5.85 3.30 5.67
CA GLY A 42 6.77 2.41 6.38
C GLY A 42 6.36 0.94 6.38
N HIS A 43 5.37 0.53 5.58
CA HIS A 43 4.96 -0.87 5.46
C HIS A 43 5.74 -1.61 4.36
N LYS A 44 5.62 -2.94 4.34
CA LYS A 44 6.30 -3.80 3.36
C LYS A 44 5.31 -4.27 2.29
N LEU A 45 5.53 -3.86 1.04
CA LEU A 45 4.81 -4.42 -0.11
C LEU A 45 5.44 -5.76 -0.50
N VAL A 46 4.76 -6.87 -0.21
CA VAL A 46 5.29 -8.23 -0.43
C VAL A 46 4.93 -8.81 -1.80
N ALA A 47 3.85 -8.32 -2.41
CA ALA A 47 3.42 -8.69 -3.76
C ALA A 47 2.60 -7.56 -4.38
N ARG A 48 2.68 -7.43 -5.71
CA ARG A 48 1.81 -6.61 -6.55
C ARG A 48 1.40 -7.40 -7.78
#